data_AF-A0A1X7V1D2-F1
#
_entry.id   AF-A0A1X7V1D2-F1
#
_cell.length_a   1.000
_cell.length_b   1.000
_cell.length_c   1.000
_cell.angle_alpha   90.00
_cell.angle_beta   90.00
_cell.angle_gamma   90.00
#
_symmetry.space_group_name_H-M   'P 1'
#
loop_
_entity.id
_entity.type
_entity.pdbx_description
1 polymer ?
#
loop_
_entity_poly.entity_id
_entity_poly.type
_entity_poly.pdbx_seq_one_letter_code
_entity_poly.pdbx_strand_id
1 'polypeptide(L)'
;MIYWNQTNGLDIFHFPPVCGEPVFEQVTAKTLKYTLCSMGAENIWCDTVTYDDMTINKRQKTNQKFSKMLDKERRGFPDDQTLATLSERVFSMPILKKLKILQEAPVCLFPKVDMCREFNEEMLADLPSPTKELEATTLIDETVTIRDSLEEKVKKKLEELKKDVTNARGLEANLKLVVEARVMLHAM
;
A
#
# COMPACT_ATOMS: atom_id res chain seq x y z
N MET A 1 -15.32 -24.54 -2.33
CA MET A 1 -15.28 -24.40 -0.86
C MET A 1 -13.87 -24.00 -0.46
N ILE A 2 -13.60 -22.70 -0.42
CA ILE A 2 -12.28 -22.17 -0.03
C ILE A 2 -12.38 -21.86 1.45
N TYR A 3 -11.70 -22.66 2.29
CA TYR A 3 -11.57 -22.41 3.71
C TYR A 3 -10.57 -21.26 3.92
N TRP A 4 -11.08 -20.05 4.19
CA TRP A 4 -10.27 -18.97 4.76
C TRP A 4 -10.16 -19.20 6.25
N ASN A 5 -9.14 -19.96 6.67
CA ASN A 5 -8.82 -20.13 8.08
C ASN A 5 -7.71 -19.14 8.47
N GLN A 6 -8.09 -17.87 8.59
CA GLN A 6 -7.33 -16.86 9.32
C GLN A 6 -8.31 -15.99 10.08
N THR A 7 -8.10 -15.89 11.39
CA THR A 7 -8.73 -14.93 12.32
C THR A 7 -8.30 -13.50 11.99
N ASN A 8 -8.54 -13.05 10.76
CA ASN A 8 -8.27 -11.69 10.32
C ASN A 8 -9.57 -10.93 10.44
N GLY A 9 -9.68 -10.08 11.48
CA GLY A 9 -10.77 -9.12 11.56
C GLY A 9 -10.72 -8.20 10.35
N LEU A 10 -11.80 -8.16 9.58
CA LEU A 10 -11.94 -7.22 8.48
C LEU A 10 -12.20 -5.83 9.07
N ASP A 11 -11.37 -4.88 8.67
CA ASP A 11 -11.55 -3.48 9.04
C ASP A 11 -12.05 -2.70 7.82
N ILE A 12 -13.34 -2.39 7.83
CA ILE A 12 -14.04 -1.76 6.71
C ILE A 12 -13.65 -0.28 6.52
N PHE A 13 -13.04 0.33 7.54
CA PHE A 13 -12.61 1.73 7.49
C PHE A 13 -11.13 1.90 7.13
N HIS A 14 -10.46 0.82 6.71
CA HIS A 14 -9.14 0.90 6.10
C HIS A 14 -9.20 1.25 4.61
N PHE A 15 -8.03 1.37 3.98
CA PHE A 15 -7.94 1.76 2.57
C PHE A 15 -8.76 0.83 1.67
N PRO A 16 -9.49 1.39 0.69
CA PRO A 16 -10.19 0.58 -0.30
C PRO A 16 -9.19 -0.17 -1.19
N PRO A 17 -9.64 -1.20 -1.94
CA PRO A 17 -8.83 -1.86 -2.95
C PRO A 17 -8.22 -0.84 -3.93
N VAL A 18 -6.92 -1.01 -4.22
CA VAL A 18 -6.19 -0.17 -5.16
C VAL A 18 -6.81 -0.35 -6.55
N CYS A 19 -7.29 0.74 -7.15
CA CYS A 19 -7.98 0.75 -8.46
C CYS A 19 -9.31 -0.01 -8.52
N GLY A 20 -9.99 -0.22 -7.39
CA GLY A 20 -11.39 -0.65 -7.40
C GLY A 20 -12.33 0.52 -7.67
N GLU A 21 -13.48 0.25 -8.29
CA GLU A 21 -14.69 1.06 -8.06
C GLU A 21 -14.91 1.18 -6.53
N PRO A 22 -15.50 2.28 -6.03
CA PRO A 22 -15.68 2.46 -4.60
C PRO A 22 -16.33 1.21 -3.98
N VAL A 23 -15.76 0.73 -2.88
CA VAL A 23 -16.19 -0.50 -2.17
C VAL A 23 -17.69 -0.47 -1.85
N PHE A 24 -18.23 0.73 -1.70
CA PHE A 24 -19.65 0.99 -1.50
C PHE A 24 -20.13 2.01 -2.54
N GLU A 25 -20.42 1.54 -3.74
CA GLU A 25 -21.24 2.30 -4.67
C GLU A 25 -22.72 1.99 -4.41
N GLN A 26 -23.57 3.02 -4.43
CA GLN A 26 -25.01 2.82 -4.31
C GLN A 26 -25.54 2.20 -5.61
N VAL A 27 -25.39 0.90 -5.73
CA VAL A 27 -25.89 0.15 -6.88
C VAL A 27 -27.39 0.01 -6.79
N THR A 28 -28.11 0.46 -7.82
CA THR A 28 -29.55 0.20 -7.90
C THR A 28 -29.78 -1.28 -8.20
N ALA A 29 -30.88 -1.83 -7.69
CA ALA A 29 -31.28 -3.22 -7.99
C ALA A 29 -31.36 -3.49 -9.52
N LYS A 30 -31.65 -2.45 -10.31
CA LYS A 30 -31.69 -2.50 -11.77
C LYS A 30 -30.29 -2.70 -12.38
N THR A 31 -29.28 -1.98 -11.88
CA THR A 31 -27.88 -2.11 -12.31
C THR A 31 -27.34 -3.49 -11.98
N LEU A 32 -27.55 -3.97 -10.74
CA LEU A 32 -27.15 -5.31 -10.32
C LEU A 32 -27.74 -6.41 -11.21
N LYS A 33 -29.05 -6.32 -11.52
CA LYS A 33 -29.74 -7.30 -12.37
C LYS A 33 -29.21 -7.33 -13.80
N TYR A 34 -28.84 -6.17 -14.36
CA TYR A 34 -28.31 -6.06 -15.72
C TYR A 34 -26.86 -6.54 -15.82
N THR A 35 -26.01 -6.22 -14.83
CA THR A 35 -24.60 -6.60 -14.83
C THR A 35 -24.40 -8.09 -14.50
N LEU A 36 -25.19 -8.64 -13.57
CA LEU A 36 -25.05 -10.03 -13.15
C LEU A 36 -25.84 -11.02 -14.02
N CYS A 37 -26.64 -10.54 -14.98
CA CYS A 37 -27.48 -11.34 -15.88
C CYS A 37 -28.26 -12.48 -15.18
N SER A 38 -28.58 -12.31 -13.89
CA SER A 38 -29.21 -13.34 -13.06
C SER A 38 -30.60 -12.91 -12.65
N MET A 39 -31.56 -13.85 -12.69
CA MET A 39 -32.93 -13.63 -12.23
C MET A 39 -33.04 -13.50 -10.70
N GLY A 40 -31.98 -13.87 -9.97
CA GLY A 40 -31.78 -13.61 -8.55
C GLY A 40 -30.31 -13.28 -8.32
N ALA A 41 -30.00 -12.01 -8.08
CA ALA A 41 -28.70 -11.66 -7.53
C ALA A 41 -28.80 -11.91 -6.02
N GLU A 42 -28.40 -13.10 -5.58
CA GLU A 42 -28.25 -13.41 -4.15
C GLU A 42 -27.10 -12.55 -3.63
N ASN A 43 -27.39 -11.72 -2.62
CA ASN A 43 -26.36 -10.93 -1.99
C ASN A 43 -25.66 -11.84 -0.99
N ILE A 44 -24.65 -12.56 -1.48
CA ILE A 44 -23.88 -13.53 -0.70
C ILE A 44 -23.39 -12.91 0.62
N TRP A 45 -23.04 -11.62 0.64
CA TRP A 45 -22.65 -10.93 1.87
C TRP A 45 -23.80 -10.83 2.88
N CYS A 46 -25.00 -10.42 2.46
CA CYS A 46 -26.15 -10.36 3.35
C CYS A 46 -26.66 -11.75 3.76
N ASP A 47 -26.59 -12.72 2.85
CA ASP A 47 -27.24 -14.02 3.04
C ASP A 47 -26.33 -15.06 3.72
N THR A 48 -25.01 -14.88 3.69
CA THR A 48 -24.05 -15.87 4.21
C THR A 48 -23.06 -15.33 5.24
N VAL A 49 -22.86 -14.01 5.33
CA VAL A 49 -21.83 -13.45 6.21
C VAL A 49 -22.43 -12.97 7.52
N THR A 50 -22.12 -13.71 8.60
CA THR A 50 -22.27 -13.25 9.98
C THR A 50 -20.95 -12.65 10.45
N TYR A 51 -20.98 -11.54 11.19
CA TYR A 51 -19.78 -10.91 11.73
C TYR A 51 -19.92 -10.64 13.24
N ASP A 52 -18.79 -10.72 13.93
CA ASP A 52 -18.66 -10.30 15.33
C ASP A 52 -17.79 -9.04 15.40
N ASP A 53 -18.24 -8.05 16.17
CA ASP A 53 -17.51 -6.79 16.33
C ASP A 53 -16.41 -6.90 17.39
N MET A 54 -15.16 -6.64 16.97
CA MET A 54 -14.04 -6.50 17.90
C MET A 54 -13.92 -5.07 18.41
N THR A 55 -14.26 -4.85 19.67
CA THR A 55 -14.24 -3.51 20.30
C THR A 55 -12.96 -3.20 21.09
N ILE A 56 -12.13 -4.21 21.38
CA ILE A 56 -10.94 -4.06 22.24
C ILE A 56 -9.70 -3.72 21.42
N ASN A 57 -9.19 -2.49 21.59
CA ASN A 57 -7.93 -2.05 20.99
C ASN A 57 -6.72 -2.45 21.85
N LYS A 58 -5.92 -3.41 21.37
CA LYS A 58 -4.68 -3.84 22.03
C LYS A 58 -3.45 -2.99 21.68
N ARG A 59 -3.43 -2.33 20.53
CA ARG A 59 -2.27 -1.54 20.04
C ARG A 59 -2.05 -0.28 20.90
N GLN A 60 -3.13 0.43 21.23
CA GLN A 60 -3.10 1.66 22.04
C GLN A 60 -3.55 1.45 23.50
N LYS A 61 -3.38 0.23 24.05
CA LYS A 61 -3.91 -0.17 25.38
C LYS A 61 -3.52 0.78 26.53
N THR A 62 -2.34 1.39 26.46
CA THR A 62 -1.79 2.24 27.53
C THR A 62 -2.28 3.68 27.45
N ASN A 63 -2.85 4.12 26.31
CA ASN A 63 -3.25 5.49 26.09
C ASN A 63 -4.69 5.58 25.58
N GLN A 64 -5.63 5.54 26.54
CA GLN A 64 -7.06 5.59 26.24
C GLN A 64 -7.48 6.90 25.56
N LYS A 65 -6.87 8.03 25.92
CA LYS A 65 -7.13 9.33 25.26
C LYS A 65 -6.79 9.25 23.78
N PHE A 66 -5.61 8.72 23.44
CA PHE A 66 -5.18 8.54 22.05
C PHE A 66 -6.06 7.54 21.30
N SER A 67 -6.44 6.42 21.94
CA SER A 67 -7.36 5.45 21.32
C SER A 67 -8.72 6.08 20.97
N LYS A 68 -9.27 6.95 21.82
CA LYS A 68 -10.54 7.65 21.54
C LYS A 68 -10.41 8.65 20.40
N MET A 69 -9.27 9.35 20.30
CA MET A 69 -9.01 10.26 19.18
C MET A 69 -8.92 9.50 17.85
N LEU A 70 -8.24 8.35 17.82
CA LEU A 70 -8.17 7.50 16.62
C LEU A 70 -9.53 6.95 16.19
N ASP A 71 -10.42 6.58 17.13
CA ASP A 71 -11.78 6.12 16.79
C ASP A 71 -12.62 7.23 16.13
N LYS A 72 -12.46 8.48 16.56
CA LYS A 72 -13.12 9.64 15.94
C LYS A 72 -12.61 9.89 14.52
N GLU A 73 -11.29 9.86 14.34
CA GLU A 73 -10.65 10.03 13.03
C GLU A 73 -11.09 8.93 12.06
N ARG A 74 -11.08 7.68 12.52
CA ARG A 74 -11.53 6.49 11.76
C ARG A 74 -12.97 6.60 11.26
N ARG A 75 -13.86 7.20 12.06
CA ARG A 75 -15.26 7.43 11.68
C ARG A 75 -15.46 8.65 10.78
N GLY A 76 -14.41 9.46 10.57
CA GLY A 76 -14.46 10.69 9.78
C GLY A 76 -15.02 11.90 10.53
N PHE A 77 -15.09 11.86 11.87
CA PHE A 77 -15.64 12.95 12.70
C PHE A 77 -14.67 13.36 13.83
N PRO A 78 -13.46 13.85 13.50
CA PRO A 78 -12.57 14.41 14.52
C PRO A 78 -13.14 15.70 15.11
N ASP A 79 -12.92 15.92 16.41
CA ASP A 79 -13.22 17.21 17.05
C ASP A 79 -12.03 18.17 16.97
N ASP A 80 -12.29 19.47 17.18
CA ASP A 80 -11.27 20.51 17.13
C ASP A 80 -10.11 20.25 18.09
N GLN A 81 -10.40 19.63 19.24
CA GLN A 81 -9.37 19.25 20.22
C GLN A 81 -8.44 18.16 19.67
N THR A 82 -9.00 17.16 18.97
CA THR A 82 -8.25 16.09 18.32
C THR A 82 -7.37 16.68 17.22
N LEU A 83 -7.92 17.55 16.38
CA LEU A 83 -7.18 18.22 15.31
C LEU A 83 -6.04 19.08 15.87
N ALA A 84 -6.28 19.87 16.91
CA ALA A 84 -5.25 20.67 17.57
C ALA A 84 -4.13 19.79 18.16
N THR A 85 -4.50 18.70 18.86
CA THR A 85 -3.54 17.76 19.45
C THR A 85 -2.68 17.06 18.39
N LEU A 86 -3.27 16.71 17.24
CA LEU A 86 -2.52 16.12 16.12
C LEU A 86 -1.60 17.16 15.46
N SER A 87 -2.07 18.41 15.34
CA SER A 87 -1.30 19.51 14.75
C SER A 87 -0.05 19.86 15.57
N GLU A 88 -0.12 19.79 16.90
CA GLU A 88 1.05 19.95 17.79
C GLU A 88 2.15 18.90 17.54
N ARG A 89 1.80 17.74 16.96
CA ARG A 89 2.75 16.68 16.62
C ARG A 89 3.36 16.85 15.23
N VAL A 90 2.98 17.89 14.49
CA VAL A 90 3.59 18.20 13.21
C VAL A 90 4.90 18.93 13.45
N PHE A 91 5.96 18.46 12.81
CA PHE A 91 7.29 19.03 12.95
C PHE A 91 7.58 19.92 11.75
N SER A 92 8.10 21.13 12.00
CA SER A 92 8.48 22.08 10.94
C SER A 92 9.91 21.84 10.39
N MET A 93 10.64 20.86 10.93
CA MET A 93 12.03 20.60 10.53
C MET A 93 12.14 19.50 9.45
N PRO A 94 13.23 19.46 8.66
CA PRO A 94 13.49 18.37 7.73
C PRO A 94 13.53 17.01 8.43
N ILE A 95 12.97 15.98 7.77
CA ILE A 95 12.79 14.64 8.35
C ILE A 95 14.13 14.03 8.78
N LEU A 96 15.16 14.09 7.92
CA LEU A 96 16.49 13.55 8.25
C LEU A 96 17.08 14.12 9.54
N LYS A 97 17.03 15.44 9.71
CA LYS A 97 17.57 16.09 10.91
C LYS A 97 16.87 15.59 12.16
N LYS A 98 15.57 15.37 12.06
CA LYS A 98 14.77 14.83 13.15
C LYS A 98 15.11 13.36 13.42
N LEU A 99 15.33 12.55 12.38
CA LEU A 99 15.73 11.16 12.56
C LEU A 99 17.05 11.03 13.30
N LYS A 100 18.03 11.90 13.02
CA LYS A 100 19.33 11.91 13.73
C LYS A 100 19.19 12.22 15.22
N ILE A 101 18.12 12.88 15.64
CA ILE A 101 17.83 13.18 17.06
C ILE A 101 17.16 11.97 17.74
N LEU A 102 16.43 11.15 16.98
CA LEU A 102 15.78 9.96 17.51
C LEU A 102 16.83 8.85 17.68
N GLN A 103 16.95 8.31 18.90
CA GLN A 103 17.91 7.24 19.20
C GLN A 103 17.58 5.91 18.51
N GLU A 104 16.30 5.71 18.16
CA GLU A 104 15.82 4.53 17.45
C GLU A 104 15.43 4.91 16.02
N ALA A 105 15.74 4.04 15.05
CA ALA A 105 15.33 4.23 13.66
C ALA A 105 13.82 4.00 13.50
N PRO A 106 13.00 5.07 13.34
CA PRO A 106 11.57 4.94 13.24
C PRO A 106 11.15 4.45 11.85
N VAL A 107 9.91 3.99 11.74
CA VAL A 107 9.27 3.71 10.45
C VAL A 107 8.63 4.99 9.93
N CYS A 108 9.00 5.42 8.73
CA CYS A 108 8.40 6.54 8.03
C CYS A 108 7.35 6.05 7.02
N LEU A 109 6.19 6.69 6.99
CA LEU A 109 5.11 6.38 6.06
C LEU A 109 4.91 7.57 5.11
N PHE A 110 4.84 7.29 3.82
CA PHE A 110 4.63 8.30 2.78
C PHE A 110 3.41 7.92 1.92
N PRO A 111 2.71 8.90 1.35
CA PRO A 111 1.51 8.65 0.55
C PRO A 111 1.82 8.03 -0.82
N LYS A 112 3.05 8.17 -1.33
CA LYS A 112 3.43 7.74 -2.67
C LYS A 112 4.79 7.02 -2.67
N VAL A 113 4.96 6.15 -3.67
CA VAL A 113 6.15 5.31 -3.83
C VAL A 113 7.39 6.12 -4.22
N ASP A 114 7.25 7.18 -5.03
CA ASP A 114 8.33 8.10 -5.39
C ASP A 114 8.94 8.78 -4.15
N MET A 115 8.10 9.27 -3.24
CA MET A 115 8.54 9.85 -1.96
C MET A 115 9.25 8.82 -1.08
N CYS A 116 8.74 7.58 -1.00
CA CYS A 116 9.43 6.49 -0.30
C CYS A 116 10.80 6.22 -0.91
N ARG A 117 10.90 6.20 -2.25
CA ARG A 117 12.14 5.94 -2.98
C ARG A 117 13.18 7.02 -2.69
N GLU A 118 12.83 8.29 -2.92
CA GLU A 118 13.72 9.43 -2.67
C GLU A 118 14.26 9.42 -1.23
N PHE A 119 13.36 9.19 -0.26
CA PHE A 119 13.73 9.12 1.13
C PHE A 119 14.63 7.92 1.46
N ASN A 120 14.32 6.74 0.91
CA ASN A 120 15.12 5.54 1.14
C ASN A 120 16.52 5.67 0.52
N GLU A 121 16.65 6.29 -0.66
CA GLU A 121 17.94 6.57 -1.28
C GLU A 121 18.78 7.53 -0.45
N GLU A 122 18.16 8.60 0.08
CA GLU A 122 18.83 9.56 0.95
C GLU A 122 19.31 8.91 2.26
N MET A 123 18.48 8.05 2.86
CA MET A 123 18.85 7.27 4.05
C MET A 123 19.95 6.25 3.76
N LEU A 124 19.93 5.62 2.58
CA LEU A 124 20.95 4.65 2.17
C LEU A 124 22.31 5.34 1.96
N ALA A 125 22.32 6.57 1.45
CA ALA A 125 23.53 7.36 1.22
C ALA A 125 24.16 7.91 2.52
N ASP A 126 23.39 8.05 3.62
CA ASP A 126 23.92 8.45 4.94
C ASP A 126 24.64 7.30 5.66
N LEU A 127 24.48 6.05 5.19
CA LEU A 127 25.17 4.89 5.77
C LEU A 127 26.67 4.89 5.42
N PRO A 128 27.55 4.50 6.35
CA PRO A 128 29.00 4.62 6.17
C PRO A 128 29.61 3.58 5.21
N SER A 129 28.84 2.55 4.85
CA SER A 129 29.33 1.41 4.07
C SER A 129 29.16 1.65 2.55
N PRO A 130 30.00 1.05 1.70
CA PRO A 130 29.89 1.20 0.26
C PRO A 130 28.59 0.57 -0.29
N THR A 131 27.99 1.25 -1.27
CA THR A 131 26.81 0.77 -1.98
C THR A 131 27.17 -0.31 -2.99
N LYS A 132 26.39 -1.40 -2.98
CA LYS A 132 26.39 -2.45 -4.00
C LYS A 132 25.15 -2.27 -4.87
N GLU A 133 25.36 -2.17 -6.17
CA GLU A 133 24.27 -2.10 -7.14
C GLU A 133 24.04 -3.46 -7.80
N LEU A 134 22.76 -3.82 -7.98
CA LEU A 134 22.32 -5.03 -8.65
C LEU A 134 21.36 -4.63 -9.77
N GLU A 135 21.77 -4.85 -11.02
CA GLU A 135 20.94 -4.54 -12.18
C GLU A 135 20.05 -5.73 -12.55
N ALA A 136 18.77 -5.46 -12.75
CA ALA A 136 17.82 -6.44 -13.23
C ALA A 136 18.03 -6.68 -14.73
N THR A 137 18.15 -7.95 -15.12
CA THR A 137 18.21 -8.34 -16.53
C THR A 137 16.80 -8.67 -17.02
N THR A 138 16.26 -7.87 -17.93
CA THR A 138 15.00 -8.17 -18.62
C THR A 138 15.30 -8.92 -19.91
N LEU A 139 14.89 -10.19 -19.99
CA LEU A 139 14.98 -10.98 -21.20
C LEU A 139 13.61 -11.07 -21.87
N ILE A 140 13.58 -10.87 -23.18
CA ILE A 140 12.42 -11.20 -24.00
C ILE A 140 12.54 -12.69 -24.33
N ASP A 141 11.47 -13.44 -24.13
CA ASP A 141 11.44 -14.85 -24.50
C ASP A 141 11.46 -14.99 -26.04
N GLU A 142 12.64 -15.28 -26.58
CA GLU A 142 12.89 -15.44 -28.01
C GLU A 142 12.27 -16.72 -28.59
N THR A 143 11.71 -17.60 -27.75
CA THR A 143 11.03 -18.82 -28.22
C THR A 143 9.67 -18.54 -28.85
N VAL A 144 9.10 -17.36 -28.57
CA VAL A 144 7.88 -16.88 -29.23
C VAL A 144 8.28 -16.26 -30.55
N THR A 145 7.80 -16.81 -31.67
CA THR A 145 7.95 -16.20 -32.99
C THR A 145 7.12 -14.93 -33.04
N ILE A 146 7.73 -13.80 -32.66
CA ILE A 146 7.10 -12.49 -32.74
C ILE A 146 7.09 -12.12 -34.23
N ARG A 147 5.90 -11.87 -34.80
CA ARG A 147 5.80 -11.27 -36.14
C ARG A 147 6.55 -9.93 -36.14
N ASP A 148 7.35 -9.62 -37.16
CA ASP A 148 8.14 -8.39 -37.26
C ASP A 148 7.32 -7.10 -36.94
N SER A 149 6.03 -7.10 -37.27
CA SER A 149 5.11 -5.99 -37.00
C SER A 149 4.76 -5.77 -35.51
N LEU A 150 5.08 -6.72 -34.63
CA LEU A 150 4.92 -6.62 -33.18
C LEU A 150 6.20 -6.26 -32.44
N GLU A 151 7.37 -6.39 -33.06
CA GLU A 151 8.66 -6.18 -32.37
C GLU A 151 8.78 -4.76 -31.83
N GLU A 152 8.45 -3.76 -32.64
CA GLU A 152 8.43 -2.34 -32.22
C GLU A 152 7.38 -2.05 -31.13
N LYS A 153 6.24 -2.77 -31.15
CA LYS A 153 5.22 -2.63 -30.10
C LYS A 153 5.70 -3.24 -28.77
N VAL A 154 6.42 -4.35 -28.82
CA VAL A 154 7.00 -5.00 -27.64
C VAL A 154 8.10 -4.12 -27.05
N LYS A 155 9.02 -3.60 -27.89
CA LYS A 155 10.05 -2.64 -27.44
C LYS A 155 9.44 -1.40 -26.81
N LYS A 156 8.42 -0.80 -27.43
CA LYS A 156 7.71 0.36 -26.86
C LYS A 156 7.07 0.04 -25.51
N LYS A 157 6.40 -1.11 -25.38
CA LYS A 157 5.82 -1.54 -24.10
C LYS A 157 6.89 -1.79 -23.04
N LEU A 158 8.03 -2.38 -23.40
CA LEU A 158 9.15 -2.57 -22.49
C LEU A 158 9.67 -1.22 -21.95
N GLU A 159 9.81 -0.22 -22.82
CA GLU A 159 10.20 1.14 -22.41
C GLU A 159 9.12 1.83 -21.55
N GLU A 160 7.84 1.55 -21.78
CA GLU A 160 6.75 2.02 -20.90
C GLU A 160 6.78 1.33 -19.52
N LEU A 161 7.07 0.03 -19.46
CA LEU A 161 7.21 -0.73 -18.22
C LEU A 161 8.39 -0.25 -17.38
N LYS A 162 9.49 0.17 -18.00
CA LYS A 162 10.66 0.73 -17.29
C LYS A 162 10.39 2.07 -16.61
N LYS A 163 9.37 2.82 -17.03
CA LYS A 163 9.07 4.16 -16.49
C LYS A 163 8.38 4.12 -15.12
N ASP A 164 7.67 3.04 -14.81
CA ASP A 164 6.92 2.92 -13.56
C ASP A 164 7.11 1.54 -12.95
N VAL A 165 7.75 1.51 -11.78
CA VAL A 165 8.04 0.28 -11.02
C VAL A 165 6.75 -0.45 -10.62
N THR A 166 5.62 0.25 -10.48
CA THR A 166 4.33 -0.42 -10.21
C THR A 166 3.90 -1.33 -11.36
N ASN A 167 4.22 -0.96 -12.61
CA ASN A 167 3.97 -1.78 -13.78
C ASN A 167 4.88 -3.03 -13.83
N ALA A 168 6.06 -2.94 -13.21
CA ALA A 168 6.99 -4.06 -13.01
C ALA A 168 6.69 -4.86 -11.73
N ARG A 169 5.46 -4.78 -11.21
CA ARG A 169 5.02 -5.44 -9.96
C ARG A 169 5.88 -5.08 -8.75
N GLY A 170 6.38 -3.85 -8.67
CA GLY A 170 7.21 -3.40 -7.56
C GLY A 170 8.69 -3.76 -7.69
N LEU A 171 9.14 -4.38 -8.79
CA LEU A 171 10.55 -4.71 -9.00
C LEU A 171 11.31 -3.54 -9.63
N GLU A 172 12.35 -3.08 -8.96
CA GLU A 172 13.21 -2.00 -9.45
C GLU A 172 14.23 -2.50 -10.47
N ALA A 173 14.55 -1.67 -11.46
CA ALA A 173 15.53 -2.00 -12.49
C ALA A 173 16.97 -2.03 -11.96
N ASN A 174 17.28 -1.23 -10.95
CA ASN A 174 18.56 -1.23 -10.24
C ASN A 174 18.27 -1.22 -8.74
N LEU A 175 18.71 -2.25 -8.04
CA LEU A 175 18.60 -2.37 -6.60
C LEU A 175 19.92 -1.99 -5.93
N LYS A 176 19.89 -0.96 -5.09
CA LYS A 176 21.03 -0.50 -4.29
C LYS A 176 20.97 -1.09 -2.88
N LEU A 177 22.06 -1.69 -2.43
CA LEU A 177 22.17 -2.31 -1.10
C LEU A 177 23.42 -1.80 -0.38
N VAL A 178 23.28 -1.54 0.92
CA VAL A 178 24.37 -1.16 1.83
C VAL A 178 24.30 -2.05 3.06
N VAL A 179 25.44 -2.36 3.67
CA VAL A 179 25.47 -3.12 4.94
C VAL A 179 24.67 -2.34 5.99
N GLU A 180 23.85 -3.05 6.77
CA GLU A 180 22.88 -2.48 7.75
C GLU A 180 21.58 -1.88 7.18
N ALA A 181 21.41 -1.89 5.84
CA ALA A 181 20.15 -1.49 5.23
C ALA A 181 19.00 -2.45 5.62
N ARG A 182 17.82 -1.88 5.91
CA ARG A 182 16.59 -2.64 6.16
C ARG A 182 15.89 -2.89 4.83
N VAL A 183 15.64 -4.16 4.52
CA VAL A 183 14.99 -4.57 3.27
C VAL A 183 13.69 -5.30 3.55
N MET A 184 12.74 -5.18 2.63
CA MET A 184 11.51 -5.95 2.63
C MET A 184 11.59 -7.00 1.52
N LEU A 185 11.33 -8.26 1.85
CA LEU A 185 11.21 -9.31 0.84
C LEU A 185 9.87 -9.15 0.13
N HIS A 186 9.93 -9.06 -1.20
CA HIS A 186 8.75 -9.03 -2.05
C HIS A 186 8.63 -10.38 -2.76
N ALA A 187 7.55 -11.12 -2.50
CA ALA A 187 7.23 -12.36 -3.19
C ALA A 187 6.28 -12.06 -4.37
N MET A 188 6.66 -12.52 -5.57
CA MET A 188 5.82 -12.46 -6.77
C MET A 188 4.96 -13.71 -6.94
#